data_AF-A0A9X8M630-F1
#
_entry.id   AF-A0A9X8M630-F1
#
_cell.length_a   1.000
_cell.length_b   1.000
_cell.length_c   1.000
_cell.angle_alpha   90.00
_cell.angle_beta   90.00
_cell.angle_gamma   90.00
#
_symmetry.space_group_name_H-M   'P 1'
#
loop_
_entity.id
_entity.type
_entity.pdbx_description
1 polymer ?
#
loop_
_entity_poly.entity_id
_entity_poly.type
_entity_poly.pdbx_seq_one_letter_code
_entity_poly.pdbx_strand_id
1 'polypeptide(L)'
;MKVDYTVNDLKRDNQEDDFGKHIKVQFLLDLDPAKSPVYKTTLAELKLQNPEVTFLKIFLAKCADTGGLKAGKMDWFWIKFIFEDNNMDQDMFQGDSIAMKTEFQANQTEGQERQER
;
A
#
# COMPACT_ATOMS: atom_id res chain seq x y z
N MET A 1 -3.59 -1.66 7.46
CA MET A 1 -2.96 -2.63 6.52
C MET A 1 -1.54 -2.88 6.99
N LYS A 2 -1.13 -4.13 7.18
CA LYS A 2 0.26 -4.48 7.50
C LYS A 2 0.91 -5.13 6.28
N VAL A 3 2.12 -4.70 5.95
CA VAL A 3 2.90 -5.25 4.83
C VAL A 3 4.18 -5.83 5.38
N ASP A 4 4.52 -7.02 4.92
CA ASP A 4 5.83 -7.61 5.09
C ASP A 4 6.34 -8.11 3.74
N TYR A 5 7.65 -8.21 3.58
CA TYR A 5 8.28 -8.74 2.38
C TYR A 5 9.67 -9.27 2.66
N THR A 6 10.12 -10.17 1.79
CA THR A 6 11.50 -10.61 1.70
C THR A 6 12.02 -10.39 0.28
N VAL A 7 13.26 -9.94 0.17
CA VAL A 7 14.00 -9.86 -1.09
C VAL A 7 14.78 -11.16 -1.26
N ASN A 8 14.62 -11.78 -2.42
CA ASN A 8 15.47 -12.85 -2.88
C ASN A 8 16.50 -12.25 -3.86
N ASP A 9 17.68 -11.97 -3.31
CA ASP A 9 18.86 -11.52 -4.05
C ASP A 9 19.50 -12.73 -4.75
N LEU A 10 19.29 -12.82 -6.07
CA LEU A 10 19.66 -14.00 -6.85
C LEU A 10 21.17 -14.12 -7.00
N LYS A 11 21.84 -12.99 -7.25
CA LYS A 11 23.28 -12.93 -7.55
C LYS A 11 24.14 -12.65 -6.32
N ARG A 12 23.52 -12.27 -5.19
CA ARG A 12 24.17 -11.85 -3.95
C ARG A 12 25.02 -10.61 -4.12
N ASP A 13 24.61 -9.70 -4.99
CA ASP A 13 25.31 -8.48 -5.36
C ASP A 13 24.59 -7.20 -4.91
N ASN A 14 23.49 -7.31 -4.14
CA ASN A 14 22.79 -6.15 -3.59
C ASN A 14 23.58 -5.40 -2.49
N GLN A 15 24.64 -6.01 -1.95
CA GLN A 15 25.42 -5.49 -0.83
C GLN A 15 24.50 -5.20 0.40
N GLU A 16 24.44 -3.94 0.86
CA GLU A 16 23.55 -3.50 1.93
C GLU A 16 22.28 -2.81 1.40
N ASP A 17 22.13 -2.68 0.08
CA ASP A 17 20.98 -2.01 -0.48
C ASP A 17 19.76 -2.95 -0.59
N ASP A 18 18.59 -2.40 -0.30
CA ASP A 18 17.35 -3.18 -0.23
C ASP A 18 16.51 -2.84 -1.46
N PHE A 19 16.26 -3.86 -2.29
CA PHE A 19 15.44 -3.72 -3.48
C PHE A 19 14.05 -3.12 -3.18
N GLY A 20 13.48 -3.38 -2.00
CA GLY A 20 12.21 -2.79 -1.56
C GLY A 20 12.22 -1.26 -1.43
N LYS A 21 13.38 -0.62 -1.29
CA LYS A 21 13.51 0.85 -1.31
C LYS A 21 13.29 1.43 -2.71
N HIS A 22 13.55 0.63 -3.74
CA HIS A 22 13.42 1.04 -5.15
C HIS A 22 12.04 0.73 -5.74
N ILE A 23 11.22 -0.04 -5.01
CA ILE A 23 9.82 -0.26 -5.38
C ILE A 23 8.95 0.84 -4.80
N LYS A 24 8.52 1.78 -5.64
CA LYS A 24 7.54 2.80 -5.26
C LYS A 24 6.16 2.17 -5.16
N VAL A 25 5.40 2.58 -4.14
CA VAL A 25 4.02 2.16 -3.91
C VAL A 25 3.12 3.38 -3.94
N GLN A 26 2.11 3.34 -4.80
CA GLN A 26 1.11 4.40 -4.95
C GLN A 26 -0.28 3.85 -4.66
N PHE A 27 -1.01 4.51 -3.78
CA PHE A 27 -2.42 4.21 -3.49
C PHE A 27 -3.31 5.16 -4.28
N LEU A 28 -4.30 4.59 -4.98
CA LEU A 28 -5.22 5.31 -5.85
C LEU A 28 -6.66 5.02 -5.41
N LEU A 29 -7.49 6.05 -5.32
CA LEU A 29 -8.95 5.91 -5.15
C LEU A 29 -9.72 6.04 -6.46
N ASP A 30 -9.01 6.37 -7.53
CA ASP A 30 -9.54 6.52 -8.89
C ASP A 30 -8.45 6.07 -9.87
N LEU A 31 -8.85 5.44 -10.97
CA LEU A 31 -7.94 4.98 -12.03
C LEU A 31 -7.65 6.06 -13.07
N ASP A 32 -8.33 7.21 -13.01
CA ASP A 32 -8.04 8.36 -13.86
C ASP A 32 -6.57 8.78 -13.72
N PRO A 33 -5.74 8.65 -14.77
CA PRO A 33 -4.33 8.99 -14.71
C PRO A 33 -4.07 10.48 -14.48
N ALA A 34 -5.05 11.37 -14.68
CA ALA A 34 -4.94 12.78 -14.34
C ALA A 34 -5.04 13.02 -12.82
N LYS A 35 -5.58 12.06 -12.06
CA LYS A 35 -5.70 12.17 -10.60
C LYS A 35 -4.42 11.72 -9.92
N SER A 36 -3.96 12.55 -8.99
CA SER A 36 -2.78 12.22 -8.19
C SER A 36 -3.09 11.09 -7.21
N PRO A 37 -2.11 10.20 -6.92
CA PRO A 37 -2.23 9.21 -5.87
C PRO A 37 -2.52 9.86 -4.52
N VAL A 38 -3.36 9.22 -3.71
CA VAL A 38 -3.71 9.71 -2.38
C VAL A 38 -2.58 9.49 -1.38
N TYR A 39 -1.75 8.47 -1.60
CA TYR A 39 -0.56 8.22 -0.81
C TYR A 39 0.53 7.61 -1.68
N LYS A 40 1.77 8.07 -1.48
CA LYS A 40 2.99 7.60 -2.16
C LYS A 40 4.04 7.26 -1.10
N THR A 41 4.75 6.16 -1.28
CA THR A 41 5.82 5.68 -0.39
C THR A 41 6.68 4.66 -1.14
N THR A 42 7.65 4.03 -0.48
CA THR A 42 8.34 2.83 -0.98
C THR A 42 7.84 1.57 -0.28
N LEU A 43 8.11 0.39 -0.83
CA LEU A 43 7.75 -0.87 -0.18
C LEU A 43 8.48 -1.02 1.17
N ALA A 44 9.75 -0.61 1.24
CA ALA A 44 10.54 -0.57 2.47
C ALA A 44 9.92 0.32 3.55
N GLU A 45 9.55 1.55 3.20
CA GLU A 45 8.88 2.47 4.13
C GLU A 45 7.52 1.92 4.57
N LEU A 46 6.74 1.36 3.65
CA LEU A 46 5.42 0.82 3.91
C LEU A 46 5.46 -0.33 4.92
N LYS A 47 6.50 -1.17 4.88
CA LYS A 47 6.74 -2.25 5.86
C LYS A 47 6.96 -1.71 7.28
N LEU A 48 7.55 -0.52 7.42
CA LEU A 48 7.83 0.12 8.71
C LEU A 48 6.65 0.94 9.24
N GLN A 49 5.67 1.28 8.40
CA GLN A 49 4.52 2.09 8.81
C GLN A 49 3.59 1.34 9.77
N ASN A 50 3.03 2.07 10.74
CA ASN A 50 1.93 1.56 11.56
C ASN A 50 0.70 1.29 10.67
N PRO A 51 0.05 0.11 10.78
CA PRO A 51 -1.10 -0.25 9.96
C PRO A 51 -2.28 0.73 9.99
N GLU A 52 -2.51 1.40 11.13
CA GLU A 52 -3.57 2.40 11.31
C GLU A 52 -3.21 3.71 10.61
N VAL A 53 -1.96 4.14 10.73
CA VAL A 53 -1.46 5.36 10.06
C VAL A 53 -1.56 5.21 8.55
N THR A 54 -1.17 4.06 8.01
CA THR A 54 -1.31 3.75 6.58
C THR A 54 -2.77 3.80 6.14
N PHE A 55 -3.68 3.21 6.93
CA PHE A 55 -5.11 3.26 6.63
C PHE A 55 -5.64 4.69 6.62
N LEU A 56 -5.28 5.49 7.62
CA LEU A 56 -5.65 6.89 7.71
C LEU A 56 -5.16 7.65 6.47
N LYS A 57 -3.88 7.53 6.10
CA LYS A 57 -3.33 8.21 4.91
C LYS A 57 -4.07 7.88 3.61
N ILE A 58 -4.56 6.66 3.45
CA ILE A 58 -5.26 6.23 2.22
C ILE A 58 -6.72 6.68 2.23
N PHE A 59 -7.41 6.53 3.35
CA PHE A 59 -8.88 6.64 3.42
C PHE A 59 -9.39 7.86 4.18
N LEU A 60 -8.55 8.67 4.82
CA LEU A 60 -8.99 9.80 5.66
C LEU A 60 -9.91 10.75 4.92
N ALA A 61 -9.55 11.16 3.69
CA ALA A 61 -10.39 12.05 2.89
C ALA A 61 -11.80 11.46 2.68
N LYS A 62 -11.86 10.15 2.40
CA LYS A 62 -13.13 9.45 2.15
C LYS A 62 -13.93 9.21 3.44
N CYS A 63 -13.26 8.88 4.54
CA CYS A 63 -13.86 8.66 5.84
C CYS A 63 -14.40 9.96 6.47
N ALA A 64 -13.67 11.08 6.34
CA ALA A 64 -14.08 12.38 6.85
C ALA A 64 -15.38 12.87 6.19
N ASP A 65 -15.53 12.65 4.88
CA ASP A 65 -16.70 13.11 4.12
C ASP A 65 -17.94 12.21 4.31
N THR A 66 -17.75 10.90 4.56
CA THR A 66 -18.86 9.93 4.52
C THR A 66 -19.17 9.26 5.85
N GLY A 67 -18.34 9.47 6.88
CA GLY A 67 -18.39 8.70 8.12
C GLY A 67 -17.88 7.26 7.96
N GLY A 68 -17.15 6.98 6.88
CA GLY A 68 -16.64 5.65 6.54
C GLY A 68 -17.54 4.86 5.58
N LEU A 69 -17.19 3.60 5.36
CA LEU A 69 -17.91 2.71 4.44
C LEU A 69 -19.26 2.29 5.04
N LYS A 70 -20.37 2.69 4.39
CA LYS A 70 -21.72 2.33 4.83
C LYS A 70 -21.95 0.82 4.73
N ALA A 71 -22.77 0.27 5.64
CA ALA A 71 -23.17 -1.13 5.61
C ALA A 71 -23.77 -1.52 4.25
N GLY A 72 -23.33 -2.66 3.70
CA GLY A 72 -23.75 -3.16 2.39
C GLY A 72 -23.22 -2.36 1.19
N LYS A 73 -22.31 -1.40 1.41
CA LYS A 73 -21.58 -0.72 0.34
C LYS A 73 -20.16 -1.28 0.22
N MET A 74 -19.59 -1.09 -0.95
CA MET A 74 -18.23 -1.49 -1.28
C MET A 74 -17.54 -0.32 -1.97
N ASP A 75 -16.26 -0.15 -1.67
CA ASP A 75 -15.40 0.83 -2.29
C ASP A 75 -14.17 0.14 -2.87
N TRP A 76 -13.73 0.65 -4.01
CA TRP A 76 -12.51 0.19 -4.66
C TRP A 76 -11.37 1.14 -4.36
N PHE A 77 -10.17 0.57 -4.24
CA PHE A 77 -8.91 1.28 -4.25
C PHE A 77 -7.88 0.40 -4.96
N TRP A 78 -6.84 1.03 -5.50
CA TRP A 78 -5.78 0.34 -6.22
C TRP A 78 -4.43 0.63 -5.57
N ILE A 79 -3.57 -0.38 -5.61
CA ILE A 79 -2.17 -0.27 -5.19
C ILE A 79 -1.34 -0.49 -6.45
N LYS A 80 -0.55 0.51 -6.83
CA LYS A 80 0.37 0.46 -7.96
C LYS A 80 1.79 0.33 -7.45
N PHE A 81 2.46 -0.76 -7.82
CA PHE A 81 3.87 -0.98 -7.58
C PHE A 81 4.65 -0.53 -8.82
N ILE A 82 5.73 0.23 -8.64
CA ILE A 82 6.51 0.81 -9.72
C ILE A 82 7.98 0.60 -9.40
N PHE A 83 8.67 -0.13 -10.27
CA PHE A 83 10.12 -0.10 -10.37
C PHE A 83 10.45 0.72 -11.62
N GLU A 84 10.99 1.92 -11.43
CA GLU A 84 11.31 2.83 -12.52
C GLU A 84 12.82 3.04 -12.60
N ASP A 85 13.28 3.30 -13.82
CA ASP A 85 14.65 3.76 -14.08
C ASP A 85 14.87 5.09 -13.34
N ASN A 86 15.83 5.08 -12.41
CA ASN A 86 16.20 6.25 -11.62
C ASN A 86 17.40 7.01 -12.21
N ASN A 87 17.83 6.65 -13.44
CA ASN A 87 19.02 7.13 -14.13
C ASN A 87 20.35 6.78 -13.41
N MET A 88 20.35 5.77 -12.55
CA MET A 88 21.53 5.21 -11.89
C MET A 88 21.72 3.73 -12.30
N ASP A 89 22.87 3.16 -11.94
CA ASP A 89 23.10 1.72 -12.11
C ASP A 89 22.17 0.94 -11.16
N GLN A 90 21.28 0.13 -11.74
CA GLN A 90 20.34 -0.74 -11.04
C GLN A 90 20.52 -2.22 -11.44
N ASP A 91 21.60 -2.55 -12.17
CA ASP A 91 21.85 -3.90 -12.72
C ASP A 91 22.05 -4.95 -11.62
N MET A 92 22.41 -4.52 -10.41
CA MET A 92 22.47 -5.36 -9.20
C MET A 92 21.11 -6.03 -8.92
N PHE A 93 19.98 -5.37 -9.18
CA PHE A 93 18.65 -5.96 -8.94
C PHE A 93 18.19 -6.91 -10.06
N GLN A 94 19.00 -7.12 -11.11
CA GLN A 94 18.61 -7.92 -12.26
C GLN A 94 18.49 -9.41 -11.89
N GLY A 95 17.26 -9.91 -11.93
CA GLY A 95 16.93 -11.30 -11.57
C GLY A 95 16.41 -11.46 -10.14
N ASP A 96 16.43 -10.39 -9.35
CA ASP A 96 15.89 -10.40 -8.01
C ASP A 96 14.37 -10.48 -7.99
N SER A 97 13.86 -10.94 -6.86
CA SER A 97 12.41 -11.08 -6.66
C SER A 97 12.00 -10.68 -5.26
N ILE A 98 10.74 -10.25 -5.14
CA ILE A 98 10.12 -9.88 -3.87
C ILE A 98 8.96 -10.83 -3.61
N ALA A 99 9.01 -11.49 -2.46
CA ALA A 99 7.86 -12.19 -1.91
C ALA A 99 7.18 -11.27 -0.88
N MET A 100 5.94 -10.87 -1.15
CA MET A 100 5.19 -9.92 -0.32
C MET A 100 4.00 -10.59 0.36
N LYS A 101 3.78 -10.25 1.63
CA LYS A 101 2.58 -10.59 2.38
C LYS A 101 1.88 -9.29 2.79
N THR A 102 0.59 -9.19 2.50
CA THR A 102 -0.24 -8.06 2.93
C THR A 102 -1.42 -8.55 3.74
N GLU A 103 -1.60 -7.97 4.92
CA GLU A 103 -2.71 -8.26 5.82
C GLU A 103 -3.64 -7.05 5.92
N PHE A 104 -4.91 -7.27 5.60
CA PHE A 104 -5.98 -6.30 5.74
C PHE A 104 -6.88 -6.71 6.90
N GLN A 105 -6.87 -5.92 7.97
CA GLN A 105 -7.77 -6.11 9.09
C GLN A 105 -8.97 -5.17 8.94
N ALA A 106 -10.15 -5.75 8.80
CA ALA A 106 -11.41 -5.01 8.84
C ALA A 106 -11.82 -4.80 10.30
N ASN A 107 -12.14 -3.56 10.66
CA ASN A 107 -12.65 -3.20 11.98
C ASN A 107 -14.04 -2.59 11.81
N GLN A 108 -14.99 -3.00 12.66
CA GLN A 108 -16.33 -2.40 12.74
C GLN A 108 -16.49 -1.73 14.11
N THR A 109 -17.25 -0.65 14.16
CA THR A 109 -17.76 -0.13 15.43
C THR A 109 -18.86 -1.05 15.95
N GLU A 110 -19.15 -1.01 17.27
CA GLU A 110 -20.29 -1.71 17.84
C GLU A 110 -21.57 -1.35 17.05
N GLY A 111 -22.22 -2.37 16.46
CA GLY A 111 -23.43 -2.17 15.69
C GLY A 111 -24.58 -1.77 16.62
N GLN A 112 -25.30 -0.69 16.29
CA GLN A 112 -26.58 -0.43 16.93
C GLN A 112 -27.64 -1.33 16.29
N GLU A 113 -28.35 -2.09 17.14
CA GLU A 113 -29.46 -2.95 16.74
C GLU A 113 -30.50 -2.11 15.98
N ARG A 114 -30.81 -2.54 14.75
CA ARG A 114 -31.80 -1.85 13.91
C ARG A 114 -33.19 -2.21 14.46
N GLN A 115 -33.80 -1.32 15.26
CA GLN A 115 -35.21 -1.47 15.60
C GLN A 115 -36.04 -1.20 14.35
N GLU A 116 -36.46 -2.26 13.67
CA GLU A 116 -37.52 -2.20 12.66
C GLU A 116 -38.81 -1.74 13.36
N ARG A 117 -39.36 -0.60 12.92
CA ARG A 117 -40.71 -0.13 13.25
C ARG A 117 -41.52 -0.05 11.98
#